data_AF-A0A1I2CHZ4-F1
#
_entry.id   AF-A0A1I2CHZ4-F1
#
_cell.length_a   1.000
_cell.length_b   1.000
_cell.length_c   1.000
_cell.angle_alpha   90.00
_cell.angle_beta   90.00
_cell.angle_gamma   90.00
#
_symmetry.space_group_name_H-M   'P 1'
#
loop_
_entity.id
_entity.type
_entity.pdbx_description
1 polymer ?
#
loop_
_entity_poly.entity_id
_entity_poly.type
_entity_poly.pdbx_seq_one_letter_code
_entity_poly.pdbx_strand_id
1 'polypeptide(L)' 'MEHRTRTVAQNEQCTVLQCSCGMLHVSVGSVTVRMRPAAAAGLRDAVAAALQKIEAEDLARGAPRTASRGDDLPS' A
#
# COMPACT_ATOMS: atom_id res chain seq x y z
N MET A 1 -16.68 9.12 -28.90
CA MET A 1 -15.98 7.83 -28.76
C MET A 1 -16.53 7.11 -27.54
N GLU A 2 -16.83 5.82 -27.65
CA GLU A 2 -17.34 5.02 -26.54
C GLU A 2 -16.16 4.44 -25.72
N HIS A 3 -16.19 4.63 -24.41
CA HIS A 3 -15.19 4.10 -23.48
C HIS A 3 -15.65 2.73 -22.97
N ARG A 4 -15.09 1.66 -23.52
CA ARG A 4 -15.34 0.29 -23.05
C ARG A 4 -14.28 -0.11 -22.04
N THR A 5 -14.67 -0.80 -20.98
CA THR A 5 -13.76 -1.29 -19.94
C THR A 5 -13.75 -2.81 -19.91
N ARG A 6 -12.59 -3.40 -19.68
CA ARG A 6 -12.44 -4.83 -19.37
C ARG A 6 -11.78 -5.02 -18.01
N THR A 7 -12.23 -6.00 -17.23
CA THR A 7 -11.56 -6.37 -15.98
C THR A 7 -10.22 -7.00 -16.30
N VAL A 8 -9.16 -6.53 -15.65
CA VAL A 8 -7.80 -7.11 -15.76
C VAL A 8 -7.35 -7.77 -14.47
N ALA A 9 -7.84 -7.31 -13.31
CA ALA A 9 -7.61 -7.94 -12.02
C ALA A 9 -8.77 -7.61 -11.07
N GLN A 10 -9.09 -8.53 -10.18
CA GLN A 10 -10.12 -8.33 -9.16
C GLN A 10 -9.83 -9.22 -7.93
N ASN A 11 -10.05 -8.67 -6.75
CA ASN A 11 -10.14 -9.39 -5.49
C ASN A 11 -11.25 -8.76 -4.62
N GLU A 12 -11.34 -9.18 -3.36
CA GLU A 12 -12.38 -8.73 -2.43
C GLU A 12 -12.35 -7.22 -2.14
N GLN A 13 -11.18 -6.58 -2.24
CA GLN A 13 -10.98 -5.19 -1.83
C GLN A 13 -10.66 -4.25 -3.01
N CYS A 14 -10.33 -4.80 -4.18
CA CYS A 14 -9.79 -4.05 -5.31
C CYS A 14 -10.27 -4.61 -6.64
N THR A 15 -10.65 -3.72 -7.56
CA THR A 15 -10.94 -4.05 -8.96
C THR A 15 -10.13 -3.15 -9.88
N VAL A 16 -9.44 -3.74 -10.85
CA VAL A 16 -8.70 -3.01 -11.88
C VAL A 16 -9.33 -3.30 -13.24
N LEU A 17 -9.79 -2.24 -13.90
CA LEU A 17 -10.30 -2.28 -15.27
C LEU A 17 -9.35 -1.55 -16.21
N GLN A 18 -9.18 -2.07 -17.42
CA GLN A 18 -8.51 -1.37 -18.51
C GLN A 18 -9.56 -0.82 -19.48
N CYS A 19 -9.51 0.50 -19.70
CA CYS A 19 -10.35 1.19 -20.65
C CYS A 19 -9.77 1.12 -22.06
N SER A 20 -10.62 1.11 -23.09
CA SER A 20 -10.25 1.11 -24.51
C SER A 20 -9.37 2.30 -24.91
N CYS A 21 -9.38 3.39 -24.12
CA CYS A 21 -8.50 4.54 -24.31
C CYS A 21 -7.10 4.39 -23.65
N GLY A 22 -6.77 3.21 -23.13
CA GLY A 22 -5.48 2.90 -22.51
C GLY A 22 -5.35 3.28 -21.03
N MET A 23 -6.38 3.90 -20.43
CA MET A 23 -6.39 4.24 -19.01
C MET A 23 -6.77 3.03 -18.14
N LEU A 24 -6.19 2.96 -16.94
CA LEU A 24 -6.62 2.04 -15.89
C LEU A 24 -7.64 2.73 -14.99
N HIS A 25 -8.66 2.00 -14.58
CA HIS A 25 -9.61 2.37 -13.55
C HIS A 25 -9.36 1.43 -12.38
N VAL A 26 -8.79 1.94 -11.29
CA VAL A 26 -8.48 1.18 -10.08
C VAL A 26 -9.50 1.55 -9.03
N SER A 27 -10.31 0.60 -8.61
CA SER A 27 -11.34 0.80 -7.57
C SER A 27 -10.93 0.08 -6.29
N VAL A 28 -10.96 0.78 -5.17
CA VAL A 28 -10.75 0.26 -3.82
C VAL A 28 -11.92 0.73 -2.96
N GLY A 29 -12.76 -0.20 -2.51
CA GLY A 29 -14.04 0.15 -1.89
C GLY A 29 -14.91 1.03 -2.79
N SER A 30 -15.33 2.19 -2.29
CA SER A 30 -16.14 3.18 -3.03
C SER A 30 -15.32 4.17 -3.87
N VAL A 31 -13.98 4.09 -3.83
CA VAL A 31 -13.10 5.03 -4.49
C VAL A 31 -12.57 4.42 -5.78
N THR A 32 -12.81 5.09 -6.91
CA THR A 32 -12.23 4.72 -8.20
C THR A 32 -11.31 5.82 -8.71
N VAL A 33 -10.08 5.45 -9.05
CA VAL A 33 -9.08 6.36 -9.62
C VAL A 33 -8.80 5.98 -11.08
N ARG A 34 -8.90 6.96 -11.98
CA ARG A 34 -8.47 6.82 -13.38
C ARG A 34 -7.03 7.27 -13.52
N MET A 35 -6.16 6.40 -14.01
CA MET A 35 -4.75 6.72 -14.16
C MET A 35 -4.12 6.06 -15.38
N ARG A 36 -3.01 6.64 -15.85
CA ARG A 36 -2.18 6.02 -16.89
C ARG A 36 -1.44 4.81 -16.31
N PRO A 37 -1.11 3.78 -17.11
CA PRO A 37 -0.35 2.63 -16.63
C PRO A 37 0.96 2.99 -15.92
N ALA A 38 1.69 4.00 -16.40
CA ALA A 38 2.92 4.48 -15.76
C ALA A 38 2.69 5.03 -14.34
N ALA A 39 1.58 5.75 -14.12
CA ALA A 39 1.21 6.25 -12.81
C ALA A 39 0.79 5.11 -11.86
N ALA A 40 0.12 4.06 -12.39
CA ALA A 40 -0.21 2.87 -11.61
C ALA A 40 1.04 2.10 -11.16
N ALA A 41 2.07 2.02 -12.01
CA ALA A 41 3.36 1.44 -11.62
C ALA A 41 4.02 2.25 -10.49
N GLY A 42 4.06 3.58 -10.61
CA GLY A 42 4.57 4.45 -9.54
C GLY A 42 3.76 4.33 -8.24
N LEU A 43 2.43 4.23 -8.31
CA LEU A 43 1.57 4.03 -7.14
C LEU A 43 1.87 2.70 -6.45
N ARG A 44 2.02 1.60 -7.21
CA ARG A 44 2.40 0.30 -6.67
C ARG A 44 3.70 0.40 -5.87
N ASP A 45 4.73 1.03 -6.45
CA ASP A 45 6.05 1.13 -5.81
C ASP A 45 6.00 2.00 -4.56
N ALA A 46 5.24 3.11 -4.59
CA ALA A 46 5.03 3.97 -3.43
C ALA A 46 4.28 3.27 -2.29
N VAL A 47 3.22 2.52 -2.60
CA VAL A 47 2.46 1.74 -1.60
C VAL A 47 3.31 0.61 -1.02
N ALA A 48 4.07 -0.10 -1.85
CA ALA A 48 4.98 -1.15 -1.38
C ALA A 48 6.03 -0.59 -0.40
N ALA A 49 6.66 0.54 -0.74
CA ALA A 49 7.61 1.21 0.13
C ALA A 49 6.97 1.71 1.43
N ALA A 50 5.72 2.18 1.39
CA ALA A 50 4.99 2.59 2.59
C ALA A 50 4.70 1.40 3.51
N LEU A 51 4.25 0.26 2.96
CA LEU A 51 3.98 -0.96 3.74
C LEU A 51 5.24 -1.49 4.41
N GLN A 52 6.38 -1.49 3.72
CA GLN A 52 7.67 -1.89 4.31
C GLN A 52 8.07 -1.01 5.50
N LYS A 53 7.81 0.30 5.44
CA LYS A 53 8.08 1.21 6.55
C LYS A 53 7.18 0.94 7.75
N ILE A 54 5.89 0.73 7.51
CA ILE A 54 4.91 0.41 8.56
C ILE A 54 5.32 -0.89 9.27
N GLU A 55 5.68 -1.93 8.52
CA GLU A 55 6.14 -3.20 9.08
C GLU A 55 7.40 -3.03 9.94
N ALA A 56 8.37 -2.24 9.48
CA ALA A 56 9.58 -1.94 10.24
C ALA A 56 9.28 -1.18 11.54
N GLU A 57 8.36 -0.21 11.50
CA GLU A 57 7.92 0.55 12.68
C GLU A 57 7.15 -0.33 13.68
N ASP A 58 6.31 -1.24 13.19
CA ASP A 58 5.58 -2.21 14.01
C ASP A 58 6.53 -3.17 14.73
N LEU A 59 7.56 -3.66 14.03
CA LEU A 59 8.60 -4.51 14.63
C LEU A 59 9.41 -3.74 15.68
N ALA A 60 9.78 -2.49 15.40
CA ALA A 60 10.49 -1.63 16.35
C ALA A 60 9.64 -1.32 17.60
N ARG A 61 8.31 -1.17 17.44
CA ARG A 61 7.38 -0.94 18.55
C ARG A 61 7.12 -2.20 19.38
N GLY A 62 7.19 -3.38 18.76
CA GLY A 62 7.04 -4.68 19.41
C GLY A 62 8.27 -5.17 20.18
N ALA A 63 9.43 -4.52 20.03
CA ALA A 63 10.63 -4.87 20.77
C ALA A 63 10.46 -4.59 22.28
N PRO A 64 10.76 -5.55 23.17
CA PRO A 64 10.66 -5.32 24.61
C PRO A 64 11.61 -4.20 25.03
N ARG A 65 11.09 -3.22 25.77
CA ARG A 65 11.86 -2.16 26.43
C ARG A 65 12.62 -2.77 27.62
N THR A 66 13.55 -3.69 27.38
CA THR A 66 14.43 -4.23 28.41
C THR A 66 15.82 -3.63 28.27
N ALA A 67 16.06 -2.54 29.02
CA ALA A 67 17.28 -2.29 29.80
C ALA A 67 17.23 -0.88 30.39
N SER A 68 16.41 -0.69 31.42
CA SER A 68 16.62 0.36 32.42
C SER A 68 16.41 -0.27 33.78
N ARG A 69 17.44 -1.02 34.21
CA ARG A 69 17.69 -1.39 35.60
C ARG A 69 19.11 -0.86 35.81
N GLY A 70 19.28 0.36 36.29
CA GLY A 70 18.87 0.77 37.62
C GLY A 70 20.04 0.44 38.53
N ASP A 71 20.77 1.49 38.92
CA ASP A 71 21.88 1.48 39.86
C ASP A 71 21.67 0.52 41.03
N ASP A 72 22.61 -0.37 41.27
CA ASP A 72 22.81 -1.03 42.57
C ASP A 72 24.30 -0.88 42.94
N LEU A 73 24.62 0.24 43.60
CA LEU A 73 25.88 0.46 44.31
C LEU A 73 25.74 -0.14 45.72
N PRO A 74 26.54 -1.13 46.14
CA PRO A 74 26.59 -1.52 47.53
C PRO A 74 27.40 -0.50 48.35
N SER A 75 26.84 -0.11 49.50
CA SER A 75 27.47 0.70 50.56
C SER A 75 28.46 -0.12 51.38
#